data_AF-A0A538AUM6-F1
#
_entry.id   AF-A0A538AUM6-F1
#
_cell.length_a   1.000
_cell.length_b   1.000
_cell.length_c   1.000
_cell.angle_alpha   90.00
_cell.angle_beta   90.00
_cell.angle_gamma   90.00
#
_symmetry.space_group_name_H-M   'P 1'
#
loop_
_entity.id
_entity.type
_entity.pdbx_description
1 polymer ?
#
loop_
_entity_poly.entity_id
_entity_poly.type
_entity_poly.pdbx_seq_one_letter_code
_entity_poly.pdbx_strand_id
1 'polypeptide(L)'
;MVAIVADSAANLPGELARELGIEVVPMYLKFGERVYRDGLDLTPGDFYEQLVRDPSPATTSVPSPGDYLEAYARTGQTEIVCVTVASSMSSSFQQASFAARSFDGRIEVVDSRSASMAEGFVALEAARLAASGGSLESVVERAASVAARTGLLATVATFEFLQRSGRVSKLQAFAATKLDIKPVFGFKDGEIVPIARTRTRRRALAEIEATTLRQADG
;
A
#
# COMPACT_ATOMS: atom_id res chain seq x y z
N MET A 1 -18.62 16.32 6.32
CA MET A 1 -17.75 16.19 5.12
C MET A 1 -17.12 14.82 5.21
N VAL A 2 -17.00 14.08 4.11
CA VAL A 2 -16.38 12.74 4.18
C VAL A 2 -14.88 12.90 4.47
N ALA A 3 -14.36 12.28 5.52
CA ALA A 3 -12.92 12.24 5.76
C ALA A 3 -12.27 11.05 5.06
N ILE A 4 -10.99 11.20 4.70
CA ILE A 4 -10.21 10.11 4.11
C ILE A 4 -9.14 9.67 5.10
N VAL A 5 -9.07 8.36 5.31
CA VAL A 5 -8.00 7.70 6.03
C VAL A 5 -7.27 6.76 5.08
N ALA A 6 -5.95 6.67 5.18
CA ALA A 6 -5.13 5.68 4.48
C ALA A 6 -4.12 5.08 5.44
N ASP A 7 -3.59 3.88 5.15
CA ASP A 7 -2.42 3.39 5.87
C ASP A 7 -1.11 3.82 5.19
N SER A 8 0.02 3.72 5.89
CA SER A 8 1.29 4.24 5.38
C SER A 8 1.81 3.49 4.14
N ALA A 9 1.30 2.30 3.83
CA ALA A 9 1.70 1.60 2.61
C ALA A 9 1.23 2.31 1.35
N ALA A 10 0.31 3.28 1.45
CA ALA A 10 -0.05 4.19 0.37
C ALA A 10 1.12 5.05 -0.13
N ASN A 11 2.19 5.20 0.66
CA ASN A 11 3.39 6.01 0.34
C ASN A 11 3.08 7.46 -0.10
N LEU A 12 2.01 8.03 0.45
CA LEU A 12 1.62 9.40 0.15
C LEU A 12 2.74 10.37 0.57
N PRO A 13 3.14 11.31 -0.31
CA PRO A 13 3.99 12.42 0.11
C PRO A 13 3.31 13.21 1.24
N GLY A 14 4.02 13.44 2.34
CA GLY A 14 3.44 14.05 3.54
C GLY A 14 2.85 15.45 3.31
N GLU A 15 3.37 16.20 2.33
CA GLU A 15 2.78 17.50 1.94
C GLU A 15 1.41 17.33 1.30
N LEU A 16 1.29 16.37 0.38
CA LEU A 16 0.06 16.11 -0.35
C LEU A 16 -1.04 15.51 0.55
N ALA A 17 -0.65 14.62 1.47
CA ALA A 17 -1.57 14.10 2.48
C ALA A 17 -2.14 15.23 3.36
N ARG A 18 -1.29 16.16 3.82
CA ARG A 18 -1.72 17.33 4.61
C ARG A 18 -2.60 18.28 3.82
N GLU A 19 -2.23 18.59 2.57
CA GLU A 19 -3.00 19.49 1.70
C GLU A 19 -4.44 18.99 1.48
N LEU A 20 -4.60 17.67 1.28
CA LEU A 20 -5.90 17.04 1.04
C LEU A 20 -6.60 16.57 2.33
N GLY A 21 -6.01 16.81 3.50
CA GLY A 21 -6.58 16.40 4.78
C GLY A 21 -6.71 14.88 4.95
N ILE A 22 -5.81 14.11 4.35
CA ILE A 22 -5.77 12.65 4.48
C ILE A 22 -5.05 12.29 5.79
N GLU A 23 -5.76 11.59 6.67
CA GLU A 23 -5.18 11.02 7.89
C GLU A 23 -4.46 9.72 7.54
N VAL A 24 -3.18 9.61 7.91
CA VAL A 24 -2.35 8.43 7.59
C VAL A 24 -2.08 7.61 8.85
N VAL A 25 -2.45 6.33 8.81
CA VAL A 25 -2.21 5.37 9.90
C VAL A 25 -0.87 4.67 9.66
N PRO A 26 0.13 4.85 10.53
CA PRO A 26 1.44 4.25 10.31
C PRO A 26 1.39 2.74 10.48
N MET A 27 1.97 2.01 9.52
CA MET A 27 2.39 0.63 9.74
C MET A 27 3.61 0.57 10.69
N TYR A 28 3.97 -0.62 11.15
CA TYR A 28 5.12 -0.80 12.02
C TYR A 28 6.24 -1.60 11.33
N LEU A 29 7.46 -1.08 11.44
CA LEU A 29 8.71 -1.70 11.02
C LEU A 29 9.42 -2.25 12.25
N LYS A 30 9.86 -3.51 12.19
CA LYS A 30 10.50 -4.20 13.33
C LYS A 30 11.89 -4.70 12.99
N PHE A 31 12.83 -4.44 13.89
CA PHE A 31 14.21 -4.93 13.86
C PHE A 31 14.53 -5.60 15.21
N GLY A 32 14.44 -6.93 15.26
CA GLY A 32 14.48 -7.65 16.53
C GLY A 32 13.35 -7.18 17.46
N GLU A 33 13.71 -6.69 18.64
CA GLU A 33 12.75 -6.15 19.64
C GLU A 33 12.36 -4.68 19.38
N ARG A 34 13.03 -3.99 18.45
CA ARG A 34 12.76 -2.57 18.18
C ARG A 34 11.59 -2.43 17.22
N VAL A 35 10.69 -1.49 17.51
CA VAL A 35 9.49 -1.20 16.72
C VAL A 35 9.48 0.28 16.36
N TYR A 36 9.24 0.58 15.09
CA TYR A 36 9.20 1.93 14.54
C TYR A 36 7.90 2.13 13.76
N ARG A 37 7.29 3.32 13.87
CA ARG A 37 6.19 3.75 13.01
C ARG A 37 6.74 4.22 11.67
N ASP A 38 6.26 3.60 10.61
CA ASP A 38 6.65 3.89 9.24
C ASP A 38 6.35 5.35 8.87
N GLY A 39 7.36 6.06 8.34
CA GLY A 39 7.28 7.46 7.95
C GLY A 39 7.26 8.47 9.12
N LEU A 40 7.17 8.01 10.37
CA LEU A 40 7.17 8.87 11.56
C LEU A 40 8.45 8.72 12.40
N ASP A 41 8.78 7.49 12.77
CA ASP A 41 9.98 7.19 13.57
C ASP A 41 11.17 6.83 12.67
N LEU A 42 10.90 6.47 11.42
CA LEU A 42 11.89 5.97 10.47
C LEU A 42 11.57 6.45 9.05
N THR A 43 12.51 7.15 8.42
CA THR A 43 12.37 7.51 7.00
C THR A 43 12.78 6.32 6.11
N PRO A 44 12.40 6.31 4.82
CA PRO A 44 12.91 5.30 3.89
C PRO A 44 14.43 5.25 3.79
N GLY A 45 15.12 6.40 3.92
CA GLY A 45 16.58 6.45 3.94
C GLY A 45 17.17 5.76 5.17
N ASP A 46 16.66 6.12 6.35
CA ASP A 46 17.08 5.53 7.63
C ASP A 46 16.80 4.02 7.66
N PHE A 47 15.69 3.58 7.05
CA PHE A 47 15.37 2.16 6.90
C PHE A 47 16.47 1.38 6.21
N TYR A 48 16.92 1.85 5.04
CA TYR A 48 17.94 1.14 4.28
C TYR A 48 19.31 1.20 4.96
N GLU A 49 19.65 2.30 5.64
CA GLU A 49 20.85 2.35 6.48
C GLU A 49 20.79 1.35 7.63
N GLN A 50 19.64 1.28 8.32
CA GLN A 50 19.43 0.34 9.42
C GLN A 50 19.45 -1.10 8.95
N LEU A 51 18.89 -1.41 7.77
CA LEU A 51 18.90 -2.74 7.17
C LEU A 51 20.32 -3.27 6.90
N VAL A 52 21.29 -2.37 6.68
CA VAL A 52 22.70 -2.73 6.51
C VAL A 52 23.42 -2.85 7.86
N ARG A 53 23.07 -2.00 8.83
CA ARG A 53 23.75 -1.94 10.15
C ARG A 53 23.26 -2.98 11.15
N ASP A 54 21.98 -3.31 11.13
CA ASP A 54 21.33 -4.23 12.07
C ASP A 54 21.19 -5.62 11.42
N PRO A 55 21.87 -6.66 11.94
CA PRO A 55 21.77 -8.01 11.38
C PRO A 55 20.40 -8.67 11.67
N SER A 56 19.58 -8.07 12.53
CA SER A 56 18.26 -8.60 12.87
C SER A 56 17.34 -8.61 11.64
N PRO A 57 16.53 -9.66 11.45
CA PRO A 57 15.55 -9.69 10.37
C PRO A 57 14.58 -8.50 10.47
N ALA A 58 14.49 -7.71 9.40
CA ALA A 58 13.45 -6.70 9.25
C ALA A 58 12.10 -7.40 8.98
N THR A 59 11.08 -7.07 9.78
CA THR A 59 9.70 -7.52 9.56
C THR A 59 8.73 -6.36 9.68
N THR A 60 7.50 -6.56 9.24
CA THR A 60 6.43 -5.57 9.34
C THR A 60 5.23 -6.12 10.10
N SER A 61 4.50 -5.24 10.77
CA SER A 61 3.16 -5.54 11.28
C SER A 61 2.18 -4.43 10.90
N VAL A 62 0.94 -4.83 10.69
CA VAL A 62 -0.18 -3.94 10.37
C VAL A 62 -0.55 -3.06 11.56
N PRO A 63 -1.25 -1.93 11.35
CA PRO A 63 -1.85 -1.16 12.43
C PRO A 63 -2.89 -1.98 13.19
N SER A 64 -3.03 -1.71 14.49
CA SER A 64 -4.06 -2.33 15.33
C SER A 64 -5.44 -1.74 15.03
N PRO A 65 -6.56 -2.39 15.44
CA PRO A 65 -7.87 -1.76 15.33
C PRO A 65 -7.96 -0.49 16.20
N GLY A 66 -7.20 -0.43 17.30
CA GLY A 66 -7.06 0.78 18.12
C GLY A 66 -6.43 1.93 17.35
N ASP A 67 -5.37 1.66 16.59
CA ASP A 67 -4.65 2.67 15.80
C ASP A 67 -5.57 3.29 14.74
N TYR A 68 -6.36 2.45 14.05
CA TYR A 68 -7.37 2.91 13.10
C TYR A 68 -8.50 3.68 13.80
N LEU A 69 -8.99 3.21 14.95
CA LEU A 69 -10.06 3.89 15.69
C LEU A 69 -9.62 5.29 16.16
N GLU A 70 -8.39 5.42 16.64
CA GLU A 70 -7.81 6.71 17.00
C GLU A 70 -7.68 7.63 15.78
N ALA A 71 -7.26 7.09 14.63
CA ALA A 71 -7.20 7.86 13.39
C ALA A 71 -8.59 8.33 12.95
N TYR A 72 -9.60 7.46 12.99
CA TYR A 72 -10.99 7.81 12.72
C TYR A 72 -11.48 8.94 13.61
N ALA A 73 -11.20 8.86 14.92
CA ALA A 73 -11.55 9.91 15.87
C ALA A 73 -10.83 11.24 15.58
N ARG A 74 -9.54 11.20 15.19
CA ARG A 74 -8.77 12.42 14.85
C ARG A 74 -9.32 13.18 13.65
N THR A 75 -10.04 12.51 12.74
CA THR A 75 -10.69 13.20 11.60
C THR A 75 -11.77 14.20 12.05
N GLY A 76 -12.39 13.96 13.21
CA GLY A 76 -13.55 14.74 13.68
C GLY A 76 -14.81 14.61 12.80
N GLN A 77 -14.85 13.66 11.85
CA GLN A 77 -16.00 13.43 10.97
C GLN A 77 -16.71 12.12 11.30
N THR A 78 -18.01 12.07 11.04
CA THR A 78 -18.84 10.86 11.24
C THR A 78 -18.96 9.99 9.99
N GLU A 79 -18.48 10.46 8.84
CA GLU A 79 -18.47 9.71 7.58
C GLU A 79 -17.03 9.64 7.08
N ILE A 80 -16.51 8.42 6.92
CA ILE A 80 -15.09 8.18 6.62
C ILE A 80 -14.95 7.12 5.53
N VAL A 81 -14.06 7.38 4.56
CA VAL A 81 -13.55 6.35 3.66
C VAL A 81 -12.13 6.00 4.06
N CYS A 82 -11.90 4.73 4.40
CA CYS A 82 -10.58 4.22 4.77
C CYS A 82 -10.01 3.38 3.63
N VAL A 83 -9.00 3.87 2.94
CA VAL A 83 -8.28 3.12 1.89
C VAL A 83 -7.15 2.31 2.55
N THR A 84 -6.98 1.06 2.15
CA THR A 84 -5.91 0.20 2.68
C THR A 84 -5.18 -0.52 1.57
N VAL A 85 -3.95 -0.95 1.86
CA VAL A 85 -3.17 -1.84 1.01
C VAL A 85 -3.94 -3.14 0.71
N ALA A 86 -3.63 -3.77 -0.42
CA ALA A 86 -4.25 -5.00 -0.89
C ALA A 86 -4.48 -6.03 0.23
N SER A 87 -5.74 -6.43 0.41
CA SER A 87 -6.13 -7.41 1.44
C SER A 87 -5.52 -8.80 1.22
N SER A 88 -5.08 -9.10 0.00
CA SER A 88 -4.38 -10.35 -0.36
C SER A 88 -2.99 -10.48 0.28
N MET A 89 -2.36 -9.38 0.68
CA MET A 89 -0.99 -9.36 1.21
C MET A 89 -0.86 -8.85 2.65
N SER A 90 -1.90 -8.20 3.14
CA SER A 90 -1.92 -7.56 4.45
C SER A 90 -3.29 -7.71 5.10
N SER A 91 -3.30 -7.89 6.41
CA SER A 91 -4.53 -7.84 7.19
C SER A 91 -5.00 -6.42 7.52
N SER A 92 -4.36 -5.36 6.99
CA SER A 92 -4.76 -3.95 7.21
C SER A 92 -6.25 -3.72 6.97
N PHE A 93 -6.77 -4.21 5.84
CA PHE A 93 -8.20 -4.12 5.52
C PHE A 93 -9.09 -4.71 6.63
N GLN A 94 -8.70 -5.88 7.16
CA GLN A 94 -9.43 -6.54 8.24
C GLN A 94 -9.37 -5.74 9.54
N GLN A 95 -8.19 -5.20 9.89
CA GLN A 95 -7.99 -4.41 11.10
C GLN A 95 -8.78 -3.09 11.07
N ALA A 96 -8.73 -2.38 9.94
CA ALA A 96 -9.54 -1.19 9.68
C ALA A 96 -11.05 -1.51 9.77
N SER A 97 -11.48 -2.62 9.17
CA SER A 97 -12.88 -3.09 9.23
C SER A 97 -13.34 -3.45 10.64
N PHE A 98 -12.45 -3.95 11.50
CA PHE A 98 -12.78 -4.18 12.91
C PHE A 98 -12.92 -2.88 13.68
N ALA A 99 -12.03 -1.92 13.46
CA ALA A 99 -12.11 -0.60 14.06
C ALA A 99 -13.41 0.13 13.67
N ALA A 100 -13.82 0.00 12.41
CA ALA A 100 -15.06 0.59 11.89
C ALA A 100 -16.32 0.17 12.67
N ARG A 101 -16.37 -1.06 13.23
CA ARG A 101 -17.51 -1.55 14.01
C ARG A 101 -17.66 -0.88 15.37
N SER A 102 -16.59 -0.26 15.87
CA SER A 102 -16.55 0.40 17.17
C SER A 102 -16.60 1.92 17.06
N PHE A 103 -16.70 2.45 15.84
CA PHE A 103 -16.79 3.89 15.59
C PHE A 103 -18.24 4.37 15.61
N ASP A 104 -18.50 5.50 16.25
CA ASP A 104 -19.82 6.15 16.26
C ASP A 104 -20.00 7.00 14.99
N GLY A 105 -20.30 6.32 13.88
CA GLY A 105 -20.41 6.91 12.55
C GLY A 105 -20.48 5.84 11.46
N ARG A 106 -20.32 6.27 10.20
CA ARG A 106 -20.26 5.40 9.02
C ARG A 106 -18.84 5.38 8.47
N ILE A 107 -18.23 4.21 8.43
CA ILE A 107 -16.92 4.00 7.83
C ILE A 107 -17.03 2.96 6.74
N GLU A 108 -16.55 3.31 5.55
CA GLU A 108 -16.44 2.40 4.41
C GLU A 108 -14.95 2.12 4.17
N VAL A 109 -14.55 0.87 4.38
CA VAL A 109 -13.17 0.43 4.14
C VAL A 109 -13.05 -0.06 2.71
N VAL A 110 -12.12 0.53 1.95
CA VAL A 110 -11.87 0.24 0.54
C VAL A 110 -10.54 -0.49 0.42
N ASP A 111 -10.58 -1.69 -0.17
CA ASP A 111 -9.39 -2.42 -0.59
C ASP A 111 -8.85 -1.78 -1.88
N SER A 112 -7.62 -1.24 -1.83
CA SER A 112 -6.97 -0.63 -3.00
C SER A 112 -6.60 -1.64 -4.07
N ARG A 113 -6.58 -2.95 -3.75
CA ARG A 113 -6.14 -4.05 -4.63
C ARG A 113 -4.70 -3.88 -5.12
N SER A 114 -3.92 -3.01 -4.49
CA SER A 114 -2.54 -2.72 -4.86
C SER A 114 -1.74 -2.30 -3.61
N ALA A 115 -0.61 -1.65 -3.81
CA ALA A 115 0.23 -1.13 -2.74
C ALA A 115 0.97 0.13 -3.23
N SER A 116 1.70 0.80 -2.33
CA SER A 116 2.48 1.99 -2.67
C SER A 116 1.60 3.09 -3.29
N MET A 117 2.15 3.94 -4.14
CA MET A 117 1.39 5.02 -4.76
C MET A 117 0.20 4.58 -5.61
N ALA A 118 0.08 3.29 -5.99
CA ALA A 118 -1.15 2.81 -6.60
C ALA A 118 -2.32 2.81 -5.61
N GLU A 119 -2.08 2.46 -4.34
CA GLU A 119 -3.01 2.72 -3.24
C GLU A 119 -3.14 4.23 -2.97
N GLY A 120 -2.02 4.96 -2.97
CA GLY A 120 -2.01 6.40 -2.82
C GLY A 120 -2.95 7.12 -3.79
N PHE A 121 -2.96 6.76 -5.07
CA PHE A 121 -3.87 7.35 -6.07
C PHE A 121 -5.35 7.11 -5.74
N VAL A 122 -5.71 5.97 -5.14
CA VAL A 122 -7.07 5.71 -4.67
C VAL A 122 -7.44 6.69 -3.56
N ALA A 123 -6.57 6.87 -2.57
CA ALA A 123 -6.78 7.81 -1.47
C ALA A 123 -6.86 9.28 -1.93
N LEU A 124 -5.98 9.68 -2.86
CA LEU A 124 -5.95 11.03 -3.42
C LEU A 124 -7.24 11.37 -4.18
N GLU A 125 -7.73 10.45 -5.01
CA GLU A 125 -8.95 10.66 -5.78
C GLU A 125 -10.21 10.64 -4.90
N ALA A 126 -10.22 9.82 -3.85
CA ALA A 126 -11.26 9.86 -2.83
C ALA A 126 -11.26 11.22 -2.10
N ALA A 127 -10.09 11.72 -1.71
CA ALA A 127 -9.95 12.98 -0.98
C ALA A 127 -10.37 14.19 -1.83
N ARG A 128 -10.01 14.20 -3.11
CA ARG A 128 -10.44 15.24 -4.06
C ARG A 128 -11.95 15.29 -4.20
N LEU A 129 -12.61 14.13 -4.34
CA LEU A 129 -14.07 14.08 -4.45
C LEU A 129 -14.75 14.50 -3.14
N ALA A 130 -14.24 14.03 -2.01
CA ALA A 130 -14.74 14.43 -0.69
C ALA A 130 -14.61 15.94 -0.45
N ALA A 131 -13.47 16.53 -0.80
CA ALA A 131 -13.24 17.98 -0.70
C ALA A 131 -14.18 18.81 -1.60
N SER A 132 -14.63 18.24 -2.71
CA SER A 132 -15.64 18.86 -3.60
C SER A 132 -17.09 18.69 -3.14
N GLY A 133 -17.32 18.05 -1.98
CA GLY A 133 -18.66 17.85 -1.41
C GLY A 133 -19.36 16.56 -1.84
N GLY A 134 -18.61 15.56 -2.32
CA GLY A 134 -19.16 14.24 -2.64
C GLY A 134 -19.77 13.54 -1.41
N SER A 135 -20.84 12.77 -1.62
CA SER A 135 -21.42 11.90 -0.59
C SER A 135 -20.50 10.71 -0.30
N LEU A 136 -20.68 10.08 0.86
CA LEU A 136 -19.94 8.87 1.24
C LEU A 136 -19.98 7.81 0.14
N GLU A 137 -21.17 7.52 -0.40
CA GLU A 137 -21.37 6.53 -1.46
C GLU A 137 -20.61 6.89 -2.73
N SER A 138 -20.63 8.17 -3.14
CA SER A 138 -19.89 8.61 -4.34
C SER A 138 -18.36 8.55 -4.14
N VAL A 139 -17.86 8.84 -2.93
CA VAL A 139 -16.44 8.76 -2.59
C VAL A 139 -15.97 7.30 -2.61
N VAL A 140 -16.77 6.38 -2.07
CA VAL A 140 -16.50 4.93 -2.13
C VAL A 140 -16.50 4.43 -3.57
N GLU A 141 -17.49 4.81 -4.38
CA GLU A 141 -17.54 4.44 -5.79
C GLU A 141 -16.32 4.96 -6.56
N ARG A 142 -15.91 6.21 -6.30
CA ARG A 142 -14.70 6.78 -6.90
C ARG A 142 -13.46 6.01 -6.49
N ALA A 143 -13.29 5.72 -5.21
CA ALA A 143 -12.16 4.95 -4.69
C ALA A 143 -12.10 3.56 -5.35
N ALA A 144 -13.22 2.83 -5.38
CA ALA A 144 -13.31 1.51 -6.01
C ALA A 144 -13.02 1.56 -7.53
N SER A 145 -13.55 2.57 -8.24
CA SER A 145 -13.31 2.76 -9.67
C SER A 145 -11.85 3.06 -10.00
N VAL A 146 -11.16 3.83 -9.14
CA VAL A 146 -9.73 4.14 -9.28
C VAL A 146 -8.90 2.89 -8.95
N ALA A 147 -9.25 2.16 -7.89
CA ALA A 147 -8.58 0.91 -7.52
C ALA A 147 -8.64 -0.13 -8.67
N ALA A 148 -9.78 -0.23 -9.36
CA ALA A 148 -9.97 -1.16 -10.47
C ALA A 148 -9.14 -0.83 -11.73
N ARG A 149 -8.72 0.43 -11.90
CA ARG A 149 -8.02 0.92 -13.11
C ARG A 149 -6.57 1.33 -12.85
N THR A 150 -6.14 1.31 -11.60
CA THR A 150 -4.75 1.67 -11.25
C THR A 150 -3.88 0.42 -11.29
N GLY A 151 -2.88 0.44 -12.17
CA GLY A 151 -1.88 -0.62 -12.27
C GLY A 151 -0.65 -0.35 -11.40
N LEU A 152 -0.02 -1.42 -10.93
CA LEU A 152 1.34 -1.37 -10.38
C LEU A 152 2.19 -2.45 -11.05
N LEU A 153 3.33 -2.03 -11.58
CA LEU A 153 4.39 -2.90 -12.10
C LEU A 153 5.67 -2.58 -11.36
N ALA A 154 6.41 -3.62 -10.96
CA ALA A 154 7.61 -3.46 -10.16
C ALA A 154 8.68 -4.48 -10.52
N THR A 155 9.92 -4.08 -10.21
CA THR A 155 11.09 -4.95 -10.21
C THR A 155 11.96 -4.63 -9.00
N VAL A 156 12.77 -5.59 -8.57
CA VAL A 156 13.63 -5.47 -7.38
C VAL A 156 15.07 -5.84 -7.70
N ALA A 157 16.01 -5.25 -6.96
CA ALA A 157 17.44 -5.56 -7.09
C ALA A 157 17.75 -6.99 -6.62
N THR A 158 17.10 -7.43 -5.55
CA THR A 158 17.18 -8.80 -5.01
C THR A 158 15.78 -9.30 -4.68
N PHE A 159 15.54 -10.58 -4.96
CA PHE A 159 14.28 -11.25 -4.65
C PHE A 159 14.25 -11.81 -3.21
N GLU A 160 15.37 -11.75 -2.49
CA GLU A 160 15.55 -12.28 -1.13
C GLU A 160 14.51 -11.73 -0.14
N PHE A 161 14.34 -10.40 -0.07
CA PHE A 161 13.43 -9.79 0.91
C PHE A 161 11.96 -10.16 0.65
N LEU A 162 11.58 -10.23 -0.63
CA LEU A 162 10.23 -10.64 -1.01
C LEU A 162 9.98 -12.10 -0.55
N GLN A 163 10.92 -13.01 -0.80
CA GLN A 163 10.81 -14.40 -0.32
C GLN A 163 10.71 -14.49 1.20
N ARG A 164 11.63 -13.83 1.93
CA ARG A 164 11.67 -13.84 3.39
C ARG A 164 10.38 -13.32 4.01
N SER A 165 9.75 -12.34 3.36
CA SER A 165 8.48 -11.79 3.82
C SER A 165 7.29 -12.74 3.63
N GLY A 166 7.34 -13.69 2.70
CA GLY A 166 6.20 -14.56 2.35
C GLY A 166 5.09 -13.90 1.53
N ARG A 167 5.16 -12.57 1.27
CA ARG A 167 4.12 -11.80 0.55
C ARG A 167 4.11 -12.04 -0.97
N VAL A 168 5.09 -12.79 -1.49
CA VAL A 168 5.18 -13.15 -2.92
C VAL A 168 5.18 -14.65 -3.14
N SER A 169 4.42 -15.40 -2.35
CA SER A 169 4.33 -16.86 -2.44
C SER A 169 4.06 -17.34 -3.88
N LYS A 170 3.19 -16.65 -4.62
CA LYS A 170 2.89 -16.94 -6.05
C LYS A 170 4.08 -16.70 -7.00
N LEU A 171 5.06 -15.90 -6.59
CA LEU A 171 6.31 -15.70 -7.31
C LEU A 171 7.42 -16.65 -6.86
N GLN A 172 7.18 -17.59 -5.93
CA GLN A 172 8.20 -18.56 -5.49
C GLN A 172 8.71 -19.43 -6.65
N ALA A 173 7.93 -19.67 -7.70
CA ALA A 173 8.40 -20.36 -8.90
C ALA A 173 9.57 -19.62 -9.60
N PHE A 174 9.77 -18.33 -9.32
CA PHE A 174 10.88 -17.52 -9.82
C PHE A 174 12.13 -17.68 -8.93
N ALA A 175 11.97 -18.12 -7.68
CA ALA A 175 13.04 -18.36 -6.70
C ALA A 175 13.91 -19.58 -7.00
N ALA A 176 13.34 -20.61 -7.66
CA ALA A 176 13.91 -21.95 -7.74
C ALA A 176 15.18 -22.07 -8.62
N THR A 177 15.62 -20.99 -9.28
CA THR A 177 16.75 -21.03 -10.22
C THR A 177 17.90 -20.14 -9.76
N LYS A 178 19.12 -20.70 -9.75
CA LYS A 178 20.37 -20.08 -9.29
C LYS A 178 20.54 -18.64 -9.80
N LEU A 179 20.65 -17.73 -8.82
CA LEU A 179 21.19 -16.36 -8.80
C LEU A 179 21.05 -15.44 -10.06
N ASP A 180 20.54 -14.25 -9.78
CA ASP A 180 20.61 -13.01 -10.58
C ASP A 180 19.51 -12.76 -11.61
N ILE A 181 18.27 -13.14 -11.26
CA ILE A 181 17.08 -12.64 -11.97
C ILE A 181 16.68 -11.24 -11.46
N LYS A 182 16.14 -10.42 -12.37
CA LYS A 182 15.43 -9.17 -12.09
C LYS A 182 13.98 -9.38 -12.51
N PRO A 183 13.14 -9.95 -11.65
CA PRO A 183 11.77 -10.29 -12.00
C PRO A 183 10.97 -9.01 -12.22
N VAL A 184 10.04 -9.05 -13.17
CA VAL A 184 8.97 -8.05 -13.30
C VAL A 184 7.69 -8.72 -12.85
N PHE A 185 7.00 -8.07 -11.94
CA PHE A 185 5.72 -8.50 -11.41
C PHE A 185 4.78 -7.29 -11.32
N GLY A 186 3.50 -7.56 -11.14
CA GLY A 186 2.52 -6.53 -10.91
C GLY A 186 1.35 -7.04 -10.08
N PHE A 187 0.28 -6.26 -10.05
CA PHE A 187 -0.98 -6.66 -9.44
C PHE A 187 -2.04 -6.90 -10.51
N LYS A 188 -2.83 -7.95 -10.32
CA LYS A 188 -4.05 -8.20 -11.05
C LYS A 188 -5.10 -8.68 -10.07
N ASP A 189 -6.23 -7.99 -10.02
CA ASP A 189 -7.34 -8.32 -9.13
C ASP A 189 -6.95 -8.45 -7.65
N GLY A 190 -6.11 -7.54 -7.18
CA GLY A 190 -5.62 -7.56 -5.80
C GLY A 190 -4.42 -8.49 -5.59
N GLU A 191 -4.06 -9.30 -6.56
CA GLU A 191 -3.10 -10.39 -6.39
C GLU A 191 -1.79 -10.14 -7.13
N ILE A 192 -0.67 -10.50 -6.51
CA ILE A 192 0.63 -10.40 -7.16
C ILE A 192 0.71 -11.42 -8.29
N VAL A 193 1.02 -10.95 -9.49
CA VAL A 193 1.17 -11.77 -10.69
C VAL A 193 2.55 -11.61 -11.31
N PRO A 194 3.16 -12.71 -11.81
CA PRO A 194 4.39 -12.63 -12.58
C PRO A 194 4.12 -12.01 -13.95
N ILE A 195 4.99 -11.12 -14.40
CA ILE A 195 4.93 -10.51 -15.73
C ILE A 195 6.07 -11.02 -16.61
N ALA A 196 7.31 -10.92 -16.12
CA ALA A 196 8.47 -11.39 -16.88
C ALA A 196 9.64 -11.81 -16.00
N ARG A 197 10.48 -12.69 -16.54
CA ARG A 197 11.77 -13.10 -15.95
C ARG A 197 12.91 -12.48 -16.75
N THR A 198 13.48 -11.40 -16.23
CA THR A 198 14.67 -10.78 -16.85
C THR A 198 15.92 -11.04 -16.02
N ARG A 199 17.10 -10.71 -16.57
CA ARG A 199 18.40 -10.87 -15.88
C ARG A 199 19.10 -9.55 -15.58
N THR A 200 18.66 -8.45 -16.20
CA THR A 200 19.28 -7.14 -16.03
C THR A 200 18.23 -6.10 -15.73
N ARG A 201 18.57 -5.12 -14.91
CA ARG A 201 17.67 -4.01 -14.56
C ARG A 201 17.17 -3.29 -15.80
N ARG A 202 18.04 -3.08 -16.80
CA ARG A 202 17.67 -2.46 -18.08
C ARG A 202 16.55 -3.22 -18.81
N ARG A 203 16.62 -4.55 -18.86
CA ARG A 203 15.56 -5.38 -19.48
C ARG A 203 14.28 -5.37 -18.65
N ALA A 204 14.38 -5.41 -17.32
CA ALA A 204 13.22 -5.30 -16.44
C ALA A 204 12.47 -3.98 -16.65
N LEU A 205 13.19 -2.85 -16.72
CA LEU A 205 12.61 -1.54 -16.96
C LEU A 205 11.96 -1.43 -18.34
N ALA A 206 12.61 -1.95 -19.39
CA ALA A 206 12.03 -1.98 -20.73
C ALA A 206 10.73 -2.81 -20.80
N GLU A 207 10.65 -3.91 -20.04
CA GLU A 207 9.43 -4.71 -19.95
C GLU A 207 8.31 -4.00 -19.18
N ILE A 208 8.65 -3.27 -18.11
CA ILE A 208 7.69 -2.42 -17.39
C ILE A 208 7.11 -1.39 -18.35
N GLU A 209 7.97 -0.65 -19.07
CA GLU A 209 7.55 0.34 -20.06
C GLU A 209 6.63 -0.27 -21.13
N ALA A 210 7.06 -1.35 -21.77
CA ALA A 210 6.27 -2.02 -22.79
C ALA A 210 4.93 -2.54 -22.27
N THR A 211 4.88 -3.04 -21.02
CA THR A 211 3.65 -3.51 -20.40
C THR A 211 2.72 -2.36 -20.05
N THR A 212 3.25 -1.24 -19.53
CA THR A 212 2.47 -0.04 -19.24
C THR A 212 1.79 0.50 -20.49
N LEU A 213 2.51 0.59 -21.63
CA LEU A 213 1.92 1.06 -22.89
C LEU A 213 0.78 0.14 -23.35
N ARG A 214 0.98 -1.18 -23.33
CA ARG A 214 -0.07 -2.16 -23.67
C ARG A 214 -1.32 -2.05 -22.78
N GLN A 215 -1.15 -1.70 -21.51
CA GLN A 215 -2.25 -1.53 -20.56
C GLN A 215 -2.96 -0.18 -20.69
N ALA A 216 -2.28 0.84 -21.21
CA ALA A 216 -2.87 2.16 -21.43
C ALA A 216 -3.66 2.26 -22.75
N ASP A 217 -3.26 1.48 -23.76
CA ASP A 217 -3.86 1.49 -25.10
C ASP A 217 -5.09 0.56 -25.25
N GLY A 218 -5.46 -0.20 -24.21
CA GLY A 218 -6.56 -1.17 -24.22
C GLY A 218 -7.61 -0.88 -23.16
#